data_AF-A0A0L7TAH5-F1
#
_entry.id   AF-A0A0L7TAH5-F1
#
_cell.length_a   1.000
_cell.length_b   1.000
_cell.length_c   1.000
_cell.angle_alpha   90.00
_cell.angle_beta   90.00
_cell.angle_gamma   90.00
#
_symmetry.space_group_name_H-M   'P 1'
#
loop_
_entity.id
_entity.type
_entity.pdbx_description
1 polymer ?
#
loop_
_entity_poly.entity_id
_entity_poly.type
_entity_poly.pdbx_seq_one_letter_code
_entity_poly.pdbx_strand_id
1 'polypeptide(L)'
;MKIKLPAIIAVALFATTSFTTMAATQVDRQQAQDLQSMGSVSISAVSGSLDDATRQLSQKAEEMGATHYRVVGVDNPGDSSLWSGTAEIYR
;
A
#
# COMPACT_ATOMS: atom_id res chain seq x y z
N MET A 1 46.16 40.72 -19.64
CA MET A 1 46.46 39.90 -18.44
C MET A 1 45.56 38.67 -18.47
N LYS A 2 46.13 37.46 -18.42
CA LYS A 2 45.40 36.19 -18.51
C LYS A 2 44.91 35.82 -17.11
N ILE A 3 43.60 35.76 -16.87
CA ILE A 3 43.05 35.29 -15.60
C ILE A 3 42.54 33.87 -15.84
N LYS A 4 43.11 32.93 -15.08
CA LYS A 4 42.84 31.49 -15.16
C LYS A 4 42.11 31.03 -13.89
N LEU A 5 41.21 30.06 -14.09
CA LEU A 5 40.69 29.05 -13.14
C LEU A 5 39.72 29.54 -12.03
N PRO A 6 38.90 28.64 -11.42
CA PRO A 6 38.39 27.33 -11.85
C PRO A 6 36.90 27.08 -11.48
N ALA A 7 36.38 25.92 -11.87
CA ALA A 7 35.35 25.14 -11.14
C ALA A 7 33.96 25.79 -10.91
N ILE A 8 33.03 25.51 -11.82
CA ILE A 8 31.62 25.35 -11.43
C ILE A 8 31.30 23.86 -11.60
N ILE A 9 31.55 23.09 -10.55
CA ILE A 9 31.03 21.74 -10.42
C ILE A 9 29.52 21.89 -10.23
N ALA A 10 28.76 21.68 -11.30
CA ALA A 10 27.31 21.57 -11.23
C ALA A 10 26.99 20.25 -10.50
N VAL A 11 26.84 20.33 -9.17
CA VAL A 11 26.30 19.24 -8.36
C VAL A 11 24.83 19.11 -8.76
N ALA A 12 24.55 18.18 -9.67
CA ALA A 12 23.20 17.72 -9.95
C ALA A 12 22.68 17.09 -8.65
N LEU A 13 21.86 17.84 -7.92
CA LEU A 13 21.13 17.33 -6.78
C LEU A 13 20.15 16.29 -7.32
N PHE A 14 20.54 15.02 -7.34
CA PHE A 14 19.61 13.91 -7.53
C PHE A 14 18.64 13.97 -6.36
N ALA A 15 17.47 14.57 -6.57
CA ALA A 15 16.37 14.50 -5.63
C ALA A 15 15.93 13.03 -5.59
N THR A 16 16.47 12.28 -4.63
CA THR A 16 15.94 10.97 -4.27
C THR A 16 14.57 11.24 -3.69
N THR A 17 13.52 11.07 -4.51
CA THR A 17 12.14 11.12 -4.02
C THR A 17 12.03 10.02 -2.97
N SER A 18 12.05 10.44 -1.71
CA SER A 18 11.82 9.54 -0.59
C SER A 18 10.37 9.12 -0.69
N PHE A 19 10.15 7.87 -1.09
CA PHE A 19 8.85 7.25 -0.96
C PHE A 19 8.61 7.07 0.54
N THR A 20 7.85 7.98 1.13
CA THR A 20 7.25 7.71 2.44
C THR A 20 6.36 6.50 2.22
N THR A 21 6.69 5.37 2.85
CA THR A 21 5.83 4.18 2.84
C THR A 21 4.50 4.59 3.49
N MET A 22 3.53 4.95 2.67
CA MET A 22 2.19 5.31 3.12
C MET A 22 1.44 4.01 3.33
N ALA A 23 0.74 3.90 4.46
CA ALA A 23 -0.17 2.80 4.66
C ALA A 23 -1.21 2.80 3.54
N ALA A 24 -1.58 1.64 3.01
CA ALA A 24 -2.56 1.56 1.95
C ALA A 24 -3.86 2.19 2.47
N THR A 25 -4.46 3.09 1.68
CA THR A 25 -5.67 3.79 2.12
C THR A 25 -6.88 2.95 1.76
N GLN A 26 -7.79 2.76 2.73
CA GLN A 26 -9.06 2.09 2.44
C GLN A 26 -9.93 2.99 1.57
N VAL A 27 -10.40 2.47 0.45
CA VAL A 27 -11.25 3.19 -0.51
C VAL A 27 -12.56 2.47 -0.77
N ASP A 28 -13.59 3.26 -1.08
CA ASP A 28 -14.88 2.72 -1.53
C ASP A 28 -14.87 2.38 -3.02
N ARG A 29 -15.90 1.64 -3.46
CA ARG A 29 -16.06 1.24 -4.87
C ARG A 29 -16.04 2.43 -5.83
N GLN A 30 -16.54 3.60 -5.43
CA GLN A 30 -16.53 4.78 -6.29
C GLN A 30 -15.13 5.36 -6.45
N GLN A 31 -14.37 5.47 -5.37
CA GLN A 31 -12.99 5.96 -5.39
C GLN A 31 -12.06 4.99 -6.13
N ALA A 32 -12.33 3.69 -6.03
CA ALA A 32 -11.58 2.65 -6.73
C ALA A 32 -11.77 2.64 -8.25
N GLN A 33 -12.79 3.31 -8.81
CA GLN A 33 -13.03 3.34 -10.26
C GLN A 33 -11.97 4.13 -11.02
N ASP A 34 -11.41 5.17 -10.39
CA ASP A 34 -10.38 6.01 -10.97
C ASP A 34 -8.96 5.46 -10.71
N LEU A 35 -8.85 4.35 -9.97
CA LEU A 35 -7.58 3.73 -9.59
C LEU A 35 -7.27 2.52 -10.47
N GLN A 36 -5.98 2.23 -10.61
CA GLN A 36 -5.55 1.08 -11.40
C GLN A 36 -5.63 -0.19 -10.55
N SER A 37 -6.57 -1.08 -10.89
CA SER A 37 -6.69 -2.40 -10.25
C SER A 37 -5.40 -3.19 -10.41
N MET A 38 -4.83 -3.62 -9.28
CA MET A 38 -3.63 -4.46 -9.21
C MET A 38 -3.96 -5.93 -8.94
N GLY A 39 -5.20 -6.23 -8.52
CA GLY A 39 -5.66 -7.57 -8.20
C GLY A 39 -6.33 -7.62 -6.83
N SER A 40 -6.21 -8.76 -6.16
CA SER A 40 -6.77 -8.97 -4.82
C SER A 40 -5.80 -9.72 -3.92
N VAL A 41 -5.77 -9.35 -2.65
CA VAL A 41 -5.05 -10.04 -1.59
C VAL A 41 -6.04 -10.71 -0.66
N SER A 42 -5.70 -11.90 -0.19
CA SER A 42 -6.50 -12.64 0.78
C SER A 42 -5.68 -12.95 2.03
N ILE A 43 -6.37 -12.96 3.17
CA ILE A 43 -5.86 -13.41 4.46
C ILE A 43 -6.69 -14.60 4.93
N SER A 44 -6.04 -15.49 5.66
CA SER A 44 -6.65 -16.64 6.28
C SER A 44 -6.00 -16.82 7.64
N ALA A 45 -6.70 -17.48 8.56
CA ALA A 45 -6.13 -17.83 9.86
C ALA A 45 -5.75 -16.61 10.73
N VAL A 46 -6.48 -15.48 10.63
CA VAL A 46 -6.21 -14.32 11.48
C VAL A 46 -6.92 -14.44 12.81
N SER A 47 -6.16 -14.71 13.87
CA SER A 47 -6.66 -14.69 15.25
C SER A 47 -6.92 -13.25 15.71
N GLY A 48 -8.02 -13.01 16.44
CA GLY A 48 -8.31 -11.73 17.05
C GLY A 48 -9.65 -11.14 16.61
N SER A 49 -9.63 -9.86 16.27
CA SER A 49 -10.80 -9.06 15.89
C SER A 49 -10.87 -8.79 14.39
N LEU A 50 -12.02 -8.28 13.93
CA LEU A 50 -12.18 -7.80 12.55
C LEU A 50 -11.14 -6.73 12.18
N ASP A 51 -10.75 -5.88 13.13
CA ASP A 51 -9.71 -4.87 12.94
C ASP A 51 -8.34 -5.51 12.71
N ASP A 52 -8.02 -6.62 13.38
CA ASP A 52 -6.79 -7.38 13.14
C ASP A 52 -6.76 -7.94 11.70
N ALA A 53 -7.89 -8.51 11.26
CA ALA A 53 -8.04 -9.00 9.89
C ALA A 53 -7.86 -7.87 8.86
N THR A 54 -8.51 -6.72 9.09
CA THR A 54 -8.43 -5.57 8.18
C THR A 54 -7.02 -4.97 8.15
N ARG A 55 -6.34 -4.89 9.30
CA ARG A 55 -4.94 -4.43 9.37
C ARG A 55 -4.00 -5.36 8.59
N GLN A 56 -4.17 -6.67 8.69
CA GLN A 56 -3.36 -7.61 7.90
C GLN A 56 -3.64 -7.48 6.40
N LEU A 57 -4.89 -7.25 5.99
CA LEU A 57 -5.21 -6.96 4.59
C LEU A 57 -4.51 -5.70 4.10
N SER A 58 -4.51 -4.61 4.89
CA SER A 58 -3.79 -3.37 4.57
C SER A 58 -2.29 -3.62 4.42
N GLN A 59 -1.66 -4.30 5.38
CA GLN A 59 -0.23 -4.61 5.32
C GLN A 59 0.11 -5.44 4.08
N LYS A 60 -0.70 -6.46 3.77
CA LYS A 60 -0.49 -7.28 2.59
C LYS A 60 -0.69 -6.49 1.28
N ALA A 61 -1.60 -5.51 1.27
CA ALA A 61 -1.75 -4.59 0.16
C ALA A 61 -0.49 -3.71 -0.03
N GLU A 62 0.05 -3.16 1.06
CA GLU A 62 1.28 -2.36 1.06
C GLU A 62 2.49 -3.17 0.58
N GLU A 63 2.63 -4.41 1.05
CA GLU A 63 3.69 -5.35 0.61
C GLU A 63 3.64 -5.63 -0.90
N MET A 64 2.42 -5.66 -1.46
CA MET A 64 2.20 -5.80 -2.91
C MET A 64 2.44 -4.49 -3.69
N GLY A 65 2.77 -3.39 -3.00
CA GLY A 65 3.00 -2.07 -3.59
C GLY A 65 1.71 -1.33 -3.93
N ALA A 66 0.59 -1.71 -3.32
CA ALA A 66 -0.68 -1.00 -3.49
C ALA A 66 -0.69 0.29 -2.65
N THR A 67 -1.26 1.35 -3.23
CA THR A 67 -1.47 2.63 -2.54
C THR A 67 -2.85 2.69 -1.90
N HIS A 68 -3.79 1.91 -2.42
CA HIS A 68 -5.16 1.83 -1.94
C HIS A 68 -5.65 0.38 -1.90
N TYR A 69 -6.59 0.09 -1.02
CA TYR A 69 -7.24 -1.21 -0.93
C TYR A 69 -8.72 -1.08 -0.61
N ARG A 70 -9.50 -2.09 -0.99
CA ARG A 70 -10.92 -2.17 -0.68
C ARG A 70 -11.24 -3.57 -0.19
N VAL A 71 -11.70 -3.68 1.05
CA VAL A 71 -12.17 -4.96 1.59
C VAL A 71 -13.43 -5.38 0.84
N VAL A 72 -13.41 -6.57 0.23
CA VAL A 72 -14.53 -7.09 -0.57
C VAL A 72 -15.33 -8.16 0.15
N GLY A 73 -14.71 -8.83 1.12
CA GLY A 73 -15.37 -9.81 1.97
C GLY A 73 -14.49 -10.13 3.17
N VAL A 74 -15.12 -10.28 4.33
CA VAL A 74 -14.49 -10.84 5.53
C VAL A 74 -15.43 -11.89 6.07
N ASP A 75 -14.90 -13.09 6.25
CA ASP A 75 -15.61 -14.27 6.70
C ASP A 75 -14.97 -14.80 7.99
N ASN A 76 -15.83 -15.21 8.91
CA ASN A 76 -15.44 -15.90 10.13
C ASN A 76 -16.25 -17.19 10.19
N PRO A 77 -15.63 -18.38 10.37
CA PRO A 77 -16.31 -19.67 10.39
C PRO A 77 -17.39 -19.87 11.47
N GLY A 78 -17.77 -18.83 12.23
CA GLY A 78 -18.87 -18.85 13.20
C GLY A 78 -18.53 -19.58 14.51
N ASP A 79 -17.44 -20.33 14.51
CA ASP A 79 -16.77 -20.90 15.67
C ASP A 79 -15.87 -19.89 16.40
N SER A 80 -15.82 -18.64 15.90
CA SER A 80 -14.92 -17.58 16.39
C SER A 80 -13.43 -17.90 16.21
N SER A 81 -13.08 -18.93 15.44
CA SER A 81 -11.73 -19.48 15.49
C SER A 81 -10.73 -18.62 14.76
N LEU A 82 -11.02 -18.14 13.55
CA LEU A 82 -10.03 -17.43 12.74
C LEU A 82 -10.71 -16.59 11.66
N TRP A 83 -10.35 -15.32 11.55
CA TRP A 83 -10.82 -14.46 10.47
C TRP A 83 -10.14 -14.82 9.15
N SER A 84 -10.93 -14.76 8.10
CA SER A 84 -10.50 -14.84 6.70
C SER A 84 -11.10 -13.66 5.95
N GLY A 85 -10.44 -13.20 4.90
CA GLY A 85 -10.92 -12.03 4.20
C GLY A 85 -10.18 -11.80 2.91
N THR A 86 -10.81 -11.06 2.02
CA THR A 86 -10.26 -10.69 0.73
C THR A 86 -10.42 -9.18 0.56
N ALA A 87 -9.36 -8.54 0.07
CA ALA A 87 -9.37 -7.14 -0.34
C ALA A 87 -8.88 -7.02 -1.78
N GLU A 88 -9.53 -6.18 -2.56
CA GLU A 88 -9.00 -5.70 -3.83
C GLU A 88 -7.95 -4.61 -3.57
N ILE A 89 -6.91 -4.59 -4.39
CA ILE A 89 -5.78 -3.67 -4.24
C ILE A 89 -5.59 -2.84 -5.50
N TYR A 90 -5.19 -1.59 -5.31
CA TYR A 90 -5.09 -0.59 -6.37
C TYR A 90 -3.84 0.28 -6.21
N ARG A 91 -3.40 0.86 -7.32
CA ARG A 91 -2.33 1.86 -7.37
C ARG A 91 -2.80 3.18 -7.95
#